data_AF-A0A661JE23-F1
#
_entry.id   AF-A0A661JE23-F1
#
_cell.length_a   1.000
_cell.length_b   1.000
_cell.length_c   1.000
_cell.angle_alpha   90.00
_cell.angle_beta   90.00
_cell.angle_gamma   90.00
#
_symmetry.space_group_name_H-M   'P 1'
#
loop_
_entity.id
_entity.type
_entity.pdbx_description
1 polymer ?
#
loop_
_entity_poly.entity_id
_entity_poly.type
_entity_poly.pdbx_seq_one_letter_code
_entity_poly.pdbx_strand_id
1 'polypeptide(L)'
;MTNDVASKWEILARERNARVVLCHTPDTYTLIDIARMADRGIRALRNRLLITLPIDDVVPLLERYNETLLALHNVVEAICEKAEIPYKTPRSIKKMLKSKGDGDASDPTLSDWNPEISGKTTLSTPLD
;
A
#
# COMPACT_ATOMS: atom_id res chain seq x y z
N MET A 1 -19.68 -42.03 -3.69
CA MET A 1 -18.72 -40.99 -3.27
C MET A 1 -18.57 -40.04 -4.44
N THR A 2 -19.25 -38.90 -4.42
CA THR A 2 -19.12 -37.88 -5.46
C THR A 2 -17.77 -37.20 -5.27
N ASN A 3 -16.88 -37.35 -6.24
CA ASN A 3 -15.62 -36.59 -6.27
C ASN A 3 -15.98 -35.14 -6.54
N ASP A 4 -16.11 -34.37 -5.46
CA ASP A 4 -16.36 -32.94 -5.50
C ASP A 4 -15.06 -32.27 -5.99
N VAL A 5 -14.96 -32.05 -7.30
CA VAL A 5 -13.80 -31.40 -7.90
C VAL A 5 -13.89 -29.93 -7.53
N ALA A 6 -13.10 -29.54 -6.54
CA ALA A 6 -13.01 -28.16 -6.06
C ALA A 6 -12.88 -27.19 -7.24
N SER A 7 -13.68 -26.13 -7.22
CA SER A 7 -13.68 -25.13 -8.29
C SER A 7 -12.31 -24.44 -8.37
N LYS A 8 -11.91 -23.98 -9.56
CA LYS A 8 -10.65 -23.23 -9.77
C LYS A 8 -10.49 -22.08 -8.77
N TRP A 9 -11.58 -21.42 -8.40
CA TRP A 9 -11.60 -20.33 -7.43
C TRP A 9 -11.38 -20.82 -6.00
N GLU A 10 -11.87 -22.00 -5.69
CA GLU A 10 -11.72 -22.66 -4.40
C GLU A 10 -10.29 -23.16 -4.19
N ILE A 11 -9.67 -23.69 -5.25
CA ILE A 11 -8.25 -24.08 -5.26
C ILE A 11 -7.36 -22.85 -5.04
N LEU A 12 -7.64 -21.77 -5.76
CA LEU A 12 -6.90 -20.51 -5.60
C LEU A 12 -7.11 -19.92 -4.20
N ALA A 13 -8.33 -19.93 -3.65
CA ALA A 13 -8.61 -19.44 -2.30
C ALA A 13 -7.91 -20.26 -1.19
N ARG A 14 -7.53 -21.52 -1.46
CA ARG A 14 -6.77 -22.37 -0.53
C ARG A 14 -5.27 -22.10 -0.55
N GLU A 15 -4.74 -21.37 -1.53
CA GLU A 15 -3.30 -21.03 -1.56
C GLU A 15 -2.97 -19.96 -0.50
N ARG A 16 -1.92 -20.21 0.29
CA ARG A 16 -1.52 -19.37 1.44
C ARG A 16 -1.27 -17.88 1.09
N ASN A 17 -0.96 -17.58 -0.17
CA ASN A 17 -0.66 -16.22 -0.63
C ASN A 17 -1.75 -15.63 -1.53
N ALA A 18 -2.82 -16.36 -1.81
CA ALA A 18 -3.89 -15.85 -2.65
C ALA A 18 -4.75 -14.85 -1.86
N ARG A 19 -4.96 -13.67 -2.45
CA ARG A 19 -5.92 -12.69 -1.95
C ARG A 19 -7.09 -12.63 -2.93
N VAL A 20 -8.27 -13.02 -2.45
CA VAL A 20 -9.51 -12.92 -3.22
C VAL A 20 -10.03 -11.49 -3.10
N VAL A 21 -10.25 -10.82 -4.23
CA VAL A 21 -10.88 -9.50 -4.29
C VAL A 21 -12.28 -9.69 -4.87
N LEU A 22 -13.29 -9.39 -4.07
CA LEU A 22 -14.70 -9.50 -4.48
C LEU A 22 -15.18 -8.16 -5.07
N CYS A 23 -15.39 -8.14 -6.38
CA CYS A 23 -15.97 -6.98 -7.07
C CYS A 23 -17.48 -7.11 -7.10
N HIS A 24 -18.17 -6.03 -6.73
CA HIS A 24 -19.64 -5.99 -6.75
C HIS A 24 -20.17 -5.07 -7.88
N THR A 25 -19.30 -4.27 -8.49
CA THR A 25 -19.64 -3.32 -9.56
C THR A 25 -18.82 -3.57 -10.82
N PRO A 26 -19.40 -3.35 -12.03
CA PRO A 26 -18.72 -3.54 -13.31
C PRO A 26 -17.42 -2.73 -13.42
N ASP A 27 -17.40 -1.51 -12.90
CA ASP A 27 -16.24 -0.62 -12.92
C ASP A 27 -15.03 -1.22 -12.17
N THR A 28 -15.30 -1.95 -11.08
CA THR A 28 -14.24 -2.58 -10.30
C THR A 28 -13.57 -3.73 -11.06
N TYR A 29 -14.33 -4.48 -11.88
CA TYR A 29 -13.75 -5.53 -12.72
C TYR A 29 -12.77 -4.95 -13.74
N THR A 30 -13.14 -3.85 -14.38
CA THR A 30 -12.27 -3.13 -15.33
C THR A 30 -10.98 -2.67 -14.65
N LEU A 31 -11.10 -2.10 -13.44
CA LEU A 31 -9.93 -1.67 -12.67
C LEU A 31 -9.01 -2.85 -12.30
N ILE A 32 -9.57 -4.00 -11.94
CA ILE A 32 -8.77 -5.21 -11.66
C ILE A 32 -8.03 -5.70 -12.89
N ASP A 33 -8.67 -5.73 -14.06
CA ASP A 33 -8.02 -6.20 -15.28
C ASP A 33 -6.90 -5.25 -15.72
N ILE A 34 -7.11 -3.94 -15.60
CA ILE A 34 -6.06 -2.93 -15.78
C ILE A 34 -4.91 -3.16 -14.79
N ALA A 35 -5.21 -3.33 -13.50
CA ALA A 35 -4.20 -3.58 -12.48
C ALA A 35 -3.38 -4.86 -12.74
N ARG A 36 -4.04 -5.94 -13.22
CA ARG A 36 -3.37 -7.19 -13.59
C ARG A 36 -2.43 -6.99 -14.78
N MET A 37 -2.85 -6.23 -15.80
CA MET A 37 -1.99 -5.92 -16.95
C MET A 37 -0.83 -5.00 -16.57
N ALA A 38 -1.08 -4.02 -15.70
CA ALA A 38 -0.05 -3.14 -15.16
C ALA A 38 1.02 -3.92 -14.39
N ASP A 39 0.64 -4.85 -13.51
CA ASP A 39 1.60 -5.70 -12.78
C ASP A 39 2.51 -6.49 -13.72
N ARG A 40 1.92 -7.14 -14.74
CA ARG A 40 2.67 -7.87 -15.77
C ARG A 40 3.63 -6.95 -16.53
N GLY A 41 3.14 -5.78 -16.93
CA GLY A 41 3.92 -4.77 -17.64
C GLY A 41 5.10 -4.27 -16.81
N ILE A 42 4.86 -3.82 -15.58
CA ILE A 42 5.88 -3.31 -14.65
C ILE A 42 6.92 -4.39 -14.33
N ARG A 43 6.48 -5.63 -14.11
CA ARG A 43 7.38 -6.76 -13.88
C ARG A 43 8.29 -7.01 -15.08
N ALA A 44 7.72 -7.03 -16.29
CA ALA A 44 8.49 -7.20 -17.52
C ALA A 44 9.46 -6.04 -17.75
N LEU A 45 9.02 -4.80 -17.49
CA LEU A 45 9.82 -3.59 -17.61
C LEU A 45 11.03 -3.63 -16.67
N ARG A 46 10.81 -3.96 -15.38
CA ARG A 46 11.88 -4.09 -14.38
C ARG A 46 12.88 -5.18 -14.73
N ASN A 47 12.41 -6.31 -15.26
CA ASN A 47 13.30 -7.41 -15.66
C ASN A 47 14.16 -7.09 -16.89
N ARG A 48 13.74 -6.14 -17.74
CA ARG A 48 14.44 -5.75 -18.98
C ARG A 48 15.24 -4.47 -18.83
N LEU A 49 15.04 -3.73 -17.74
CA LEU A 49 15.77 -2.51 -17.40
C LEU A 49 17.26 -2.81 -17.32
N LEU A 50 18.09 -1.98 -17.96
CA LEU A 50 19.56 -2.13 -18.08
C LEU A 50 20.04 -3.31 -18.93
N ILE A 51 19.15 -4.19 -19.39
CA ILE A 51 19.51 -5.33 -20.26
C ILE A 51 19.17 -5.01 -21.71
N THR A 52 17.90 -4.70 -21.96
CA THR A 52 17.36 -4.50 -23.33
C THR A 52 16.72 -3.13 -23.50
N LEU A 53 16.31 -2.49 -22.39
CA LEU A 53 15.67 -1.18 -22.41
C LEU A 53 16.56 -0.15 -21.71
N PRO A 54 16.78 1.04 -22.32
CA PRO A 54 17.52 2.12 -21.68
C PRO A 54 16.71 2.72 -20.52
N ILE A 55 17.41 3.29 -19.56
CA ILE A 55 16.81 3.91 -18.37
C ILE A 55 15.91 5.07 -18.76
N ASP A 56 16.38 5.90 -19.70
CA ASP A 56 15.73 7.15 -20.11
C ASP A 56 14.34 6.93 -20.71
N ASP A 57 14.09 5.76 -21.31
CA ASP A 57 12.75 5.40 -21.82
C ASP A 57 11.84 4.82 -20.74
N VAL A 58 12.43 4.16 -19.73
CA VAL A 58 11.69 3.41 -18.71
C VAL A 58 11.26 4.28 -17.54
N VAL A 59 12.14 5.17 -17.07
CA VAL A 59 11.88 6.02 -15.90
C VAL A 59 10.65 6.92 -16.11
N PRO A 60 10.49 7.64 -17.24
CA PRO A 60 9.31 8.48 -17.47
C PRO A 60 8.00 7.69 -17.48
N LEU A 61 8.01 6.44 -17.95
CA LEU A 61 6.82 5.59 -17.94
C LEU A 61 6.41 5.20 -16.51
N LEU A 62 7.39 4.92 -15.65
CA LEU A 62 7.14 4.60 -14.23
C LEU A 62 6.68 5.82 -13.45
N GLU A 63 7.25 7.00 -13.72
CA GLU A 63 6.82 8.26 -13.13
C GLU A 63 5.37 8.57 -13.52
N ARG A 64 5.05 8.50 -14.81
CA ARG A 64 3.67 8.70 -15.30
C ARG A 64 2.69 7.71 -14.70
N TYR A 65 3.08 6.45 -14.54
CA TYR A 65 2.27 5.44 -13.86
C TYR A 65 1.98 5.84 -12.40
N ASN A 66 3.01 6.28 -11.67
CA ASN A 66 2.89 6.72 -10.29
C ASN A 66 1.99 7.97 -10.16
N GLU A 67 2.11 8.93 -11.06
CA GLU A 67 1.25 10.12 -11.09
C GLU A 67 -0.21 9.77 -11.38
N THR A 68 -0.43 8.86 -12.33
CA THR A 68 -1.78 8.38 -12.65
C THR A 68 -2.41 7.64 -11.46
N LEU A 69 -1.61 6.88 -10.71
CA LEU A 69 -2.05 6.21 -9.50
C LEU A 69 -2.45 7.20 -8.39
N LEU A 70 -1.71 8.30 -8.24
CA LEU A 70 -2.07 9.38 -7.32
C LEU A 70 -3.36 10.09 -7.74
N ALA A 71 -3.50 10.40 -9.03
CA ALA A 71 -4.72 11.00 -9.56
C ALA A 71 -5.94 10.10 -9.31
N LEU A 72 -5.80 8.79 -9.56
CA LEU A 72 -6.85 7.81 -9.27
C LEU A 72 -7.20 7.78 -7.78
N HIS A 73 -6.20 7.80 -6.89
CA HIS A 73 -6.43 7.87 -5.45
C HIS A 73 -7.28 9.08 -5.06
N ASN A 74 -6.95 10.27 -5.58
CA ASN A 74 -7.70 11.50 -5.27
C ASN A 74 -9.16 11.42 -5.75
N VAL A 75 -9.39 10.85 -6.94
CA VAL A 75 -10.76 10.65 -7.45
C VAL A 75 -11.54 9.69 -6.56
N VAL A 76 -10.94 8.58 -6.16
CA VAL A 76 -11.59 7.59 -5.28
C VAL A 76 -11.88 8.18 -3.91
N GLU A 77 -10.96 8.96 -3.35
CA GLU A 77 -11.16 9.65 -2.07
C GLU A 77 -12.35 10.61 -2.13
N ALA A 78 -12.45 11.44 -3.18
CA ALA A 78 -13.58 12.35 -3.38
C ALA A 78 -14.92 11.60 -3.56
N ILE A 79 -14.92 10.45 -4.25
CA ILE A 79 -16.12 9.60 -4.37
C ILE A 79 -16.54 9.07 -2.99
N CYS A 80 -15.58 8.58 -2.20
CA CYS A 80 -15.85 8.07 -0.86
C CYS A 80 -16.34 9.17 0.09
N GLU A 81 -15.75 10.37 0.03
CA GLU A 81 -16.19 11.54 0.79
C GLU A 81 -17.64 11.89 0.44
N LYS A 82 -17.97 11.93 -0.86
CA LYS A 82 -19.33 12.23 -1.32
C LYS A 82 -20.35 11.16 -0.92
N ALA A 83 -19.90 9.91 -0.82
CA ALA A 83 -20.72 8.78 -0.39
C ALA A 83 -20.72 8.58 1.14
N GLU A 84 -20.04 9.44 1.90
CA GLU A 84 -19.89 9.34 3.36
C GLU A 84 -19.27 8.01 3.82
N ILE A 85 -18.41 7.41 2.98
CA ILE A 85 -17.70 6.17 3.27
C ILE A 85 -16.31 6.51 3.80
N PRO A 86 -15.89 5.99 4.97
CA PRO A 86 -14.56 6.25 5.50
C PRO A 86 -13.49 5.63 4.59
N TYR A 87 -12.75 6.50 3.88
CA TYR A 87 -11.64 6.09 3.04
C TYR A 87 -10.34 6.01 3.85
N LYS A 88 -9.59 4.91 3.67
CA LYS A 88 -8.27 4.74 4.29
C LYS A 88 -7.19 4.81 3.23
N THR A 89 -6.41 5.90 3.25
CA THR A 89 -5.29 6.10 2.33
C THR A 89 -4.28 4.94 2.41
N PRO A 90 -3.97 4.28 1.29
CA PRO A 90 -2.98 3.20 1.25
C PRO A 90 -1.59 3.67 1.72
N ARG A 91 -0.86 2.80 2.44
CA ARG A 91 0.48 3.13 2.96
C ARG A 91 1.47 3.54 1.87
N SER A 92 1.40 2.92 0.69
CA SER A 92 2.24 3.25 -0.46
C SER A 92 2.01 4.68 -0.93
N ILE A 93 0.75 5.10 -1.03
CA ILE A 93 0.37 6.46 -1.42
C ILE A 93 0.82 7.48 -0.37
N LYS A 94 0.66 7.19 0.92
CA LYS A 94 1.18 8.06 1.99
C LYS A 94 2.68 8.32 1.85
N LYS A 95 3.45 7.30 1.48
CA LYS A 95 4.89 7.47 1.22
C LYS A 95 5.14 8.36 0.01
N MET A 96 4.44 8.11 -1.10
CA MET A 96 4.59 8.91 -2.33
C MET A 96 4.26 10.38 -2.12
N LEU A 97 3.23 10.70 -1.33
CA LEU A 97 2.86 12.07 -0.98
C LEU A 97 3.95 12.75 -0.13
N LYS A 98 4.51 12.05 0.87
CA LYS A 98 5.65 12.56 1.65
C LYS A 98 6.88 12.81 0.77
N SER A 99 7.21 11.86 -0.12
CA SER A 99 8.35 11.98 -1.03
C SER A 99 8.24 13.13 -2.04
N LYS A 100 7.02 13.58 -2.35
CA LYS A 100 6.77 14.71 -3.28
C LYS A 100 6.66 16.05 -2.54
N GLY A 101 6.45 16.02 -1.22
CA GLY A 101 6.29 17.20 -0.36
C GLY A 101 7.57 17.66 0.35
N ASP A 102 8.57 16.81 0.54
CA ASP A 102 9.73 17.17 1.35
C ASP A 102 10.89 17.75 0.53
N GLY A 103 10.71 19.04 0.26
CA GLY A 103 11.72 20.05 0.54
C GLY A 103 11.27 20.99 1.66
N ASP A 104 10.69 20.51 2.78
CA ASP A 104 10.65 21.27 4.04
C ASP A 104 10.29 20.41 5.27
N ALA A 105 11.01 20.70 6.36
CA ALA A 105 10.83 20.44 7.79
C ALA A 105 9.93 19.32 8.37
N SER A 106 10.61 18.45 9.15
CA SER A 106 10.21 17.90 10.46
C SER A 106 9.12 16.83 10.55
N ASP A 107 9.55 15.62 10.93
CA ASP A 107 8.72 14.57 11.50
C ASP A 107 8.81 14.66 13.04
N PRO A 108 7.77 15.10 13.78
CA PRO A 108 7.73 14.93 15.21
C PRO A 108 6.86 13.71 15.54
N THR A 109 7.22 12.52 15.08
CA THR A 109 6.69 11.27 15.62
C THR A 109 7.79 10.24 15.87
N LEU A 110 8.83 10.67 16.58
CA LEU A 110 9.76 9.78 17.26
C LEU A 110 10.15 10.34 18.65
N SER A 111 9.15 10.56 19.50
CA SER A 111 9.36 10.81 20.93
C SER A 111 8.19 10.22 21.71
N ASP A 112 8.29 8.94 22.02
CA ASP A 112 7.72 8.33 23.23
C ASP A 112 8.29 6.91 23.38
N TRP A 113 9.60 6.85 23.57
CA TRP A 113 10.24 5.73 24.25
C TRP A 113 11.17 6.32 25.31
N ASN A 114 10.72 6.35 26.55
CA ASN A 114 11.50 6.79 27.70
C ASN A 114 11.95 5.56 28.51
N PRO A 115 13.24 5.17 28.51
CA PRO A 115 13.74 4.04 29.28
C PRO A 115 14.13 4.41 30.73
N GLU A 116 13.80 5.61 31.21
CA GLU A 116 14.13 6.06 32.57
C GLU A 116 12.92 6.01 33.52
N ILE A 117 12.50 4.79 33.87
CA ILE A 117 11.97 4.52 35.23
C ILE A 117 12.87 3.44 35.84
N SER A 118 14.13 3.81 36.04
CA SER A 118 15.08 3.10 36.88
C SER A 118 15.61 4.08 37.91
N GLY A 119 15.13 3.94 39.14
CA GLY A 119 15.77 4.46 40.35
C GLY A 119 15.63 5.97 40.58
N LYS A 120 14.77 6.33 41.55
CA LYS A 120 15.16 7.00 42.81
C LYS A 120 13.91 7.57 43.49
N THR A 121 13.48 6.91 44.56
CA THR A 121 12.86 7.62 45.68
C THR A 121 13.56 7.14 46.94
N THR A 122 14.36 8.03 47.49
CA THR A 122 15.11 7.87 48.73
C THR A 122 14.20 8.08 49.94
N LEU A 123 14.33 7.14 50.89
CA LEU A 123 14.26 7.26 52.36
C LEU A 123 13.25 8.22 53.02
N SER A 124 12.41 7.62 53.87
CA SER A 124 12.27 8.07 55.26
C SER A 124 11.63 6.97 56.13
N THR A 125 12.45 6.27 56.93
CA THR A 125 12.00 5.60 58.17
C THR A 125 12.05 6.65 59.29
N PRO A 126 11.14 6.60 60.29
CA PRO A 126 11.58 6.00 61.55
C PRO A 126 10.49 5.23 62.33
N LEU A 127 10.96 4.22 63.08
CA LEU A 127 10.59 3.79 64.44
C LEU A 127 9.09 3.74 64.82
N ASP A 128 8.55 2.52 64.98
CA ASP A 128 8.40 1.84 66.28
C ASP A 128 8.23 0.32 66.07
#